data_AF-A0A645FYT3-F1
#
_entry.id   AF-A0A645FYT3-F1
#
_cell.length_a   1.000
_cell.length_b   1.000
_cell.length_c   1.000
_cell.angle_alpha   90.00
_cell.angle_beta   90.00
_cell.angle_gamma   90.00
#
_symmetry.space_group_name_H-M   'P 1'
#
loop_
_entity.id
_entity.type
_entity.pdbx_description
1 polymer ?
#
loop_
_entity_poly.entity_id
_entity_poly.type
_entity_poly.pdbx_seq_one_letter_code
_entity_poly.pdbx_strand_id
1 'polypeptide(L)'
;MTASVYQGGGDILDIERSVELGGSLHAKGILLMSSFLKAHFGREQMLHFSAALAFEQSYGQIDGDSATVAELSALISAISQLPIDQSWAITGSMNQLGQVQPIGGVNAKIEGFYDACKLQGLTGKQGVIIPHQNMEHLMLRHDVIEAVAKGQFHIHAIETIDQALEILMARPVGTLNKKGRYSKGSIYAAVMDQLEYWQALEDGAELEEAPKKKKKKKKDKKKNKVEASANQAVTTAAVEPKANEQDPLAEKV
;
A
#
# COMPACT_ATOMS: atom_id res chain seq x y z
N MET A 1 10.62 4.91 -4.89
CA MET A 1 10.16 6.30 -4.97
C MET A 1 9.29 6.61 -3.78
N THR A 2 9.40 7.80 -3.24
CA THR A 2 8.69 8.30 -2.06
C THR A 2 7.98 9.61 -2.40
N ALA A 3 6.89 9.88 -1.69
CA ALA A 3 6.19 11.16 -1.73
C ALA A 3 6.03 11.65 -0.29
N SER A 4 6.44 12.90 -0.04
CA SER A 4 6.20 13.58 1.22
C SER A 4 5.24 14.74 0.98
N VAL A 5 4.26 14.91 1.86
CA VAL A 5 3.26 15.98 1.75
C VAL A 5 3.20 16.73 3.08
N TYR A 6 3.07 18.05 2.98
CA TYR A 6 2.98 18.97 4.11
C TYR A 6 2.09 20.15 3.72
N GLN A 7 1.63 20.91 4.72
CA GLN A 7 0.82 22.10 4.46
C GLN A 7 1.64 23.13 3.65
N GLY A 8 1.06 23.70 2.61
CA GLY A 8 1.77 24.59 1.69
C GLY A 8 0.90 25.09 0.53
N GLY A 9 1.50 25.87 -0.37
CA GLY A 9 0.81 26.66 -1.39
C GLY A 9 0.52 25.97 -2.73
N GLY A 10 0.58 24.64 -2.81
CA GLY A 10 0.26 23.89 -4.03
C GLY A 10 1.46 23.47 -4.89
N ASP A 11 2.69 23.72 -4.44
CA ASP A 11 3.90 23.37 -5.17
C ASP A 11 4.30 21.90 -4.99
N ILE A 12 4.74 21.27 -6.08
CA ILE A 12 5.30 19.92 -6.10
C ILE A 12 6.77 20.01 -6.49
N LEU A 13 7.64 19.72 -5.53
CA LEU A 13 9.08 19.63 -5.70
C LEU A 13 9.45 18.26 -6.28
N ASP A 14 9.98 18.26 -7.49
CA ASP A 14 10.66 17.12 -8.10
C ASP A 14 12.15 17.20 -7.73
N ILE A 15 12.60 16.28 -6.86
CA ILE A 15 13.98 16.29 -6.34
C ILE A 15 14.96 15.97 -7.47
N GLU A 16 14.69 14.96 -8.28
CA GLU A 16 15.54 14.54 -9.40
C GLU A 16 15.74 15.68 -10.39
N ARG A 17 14.67 16.42 -10.72
CA ARG A 17 14.77 17.59 -11.60
C ARG A 17 15.55 18.73 -10.97
N SER A 18 15.39 18.95 -9.67
CA SER A 18 16.06 20.04 -8.94
C SER A 18 17.58 19.86 -8.84
N VAL A 19 18.06 18.62 -8.95
CA VAL A 19 19.50 18.29 -8.98
C VAL A 19 19.99 17.87 -10.37
N GLU A 20 19.25 18.22 -11.43
CA GLU A 20 19.62 17.96 -12.84
C GLU A 20 19.77 16.47 -13.22
N LEU A 21 19.21 15.57 -12.41
CA LEU A 21 19.12 14.14 -12.73
C LEU A 21 17.84 13.83 -13.53
N GLY A 22 16.81 14.66 -13.42
CA GLY A 22 15.55 14.54 -14.16
C GLY A 22 15.58 15.20 -15.54
N GLY A 23 15.36 14.42 -16.58
CA GLY A 23 15.26 14.87 -17.97
C GLY A 23 13.96 15.61 -18.31
N SER A 24 13.83 16.01 -19.57
CA SER A 24 12.71 16.86 -20.01
C SER A 24 11.37 16.11 -20.12
N LEU A 25 11.39 14.81 -20.46
CA LEU A 25 10.18 14.00 -20.53
C LEU A 25 9.69 13.67 -19.12
N HIS A 26 10.62 13.43 -18.19
CA HIS A 26 10.29 13.26 -16.77
C HIS A 26 9.61 14.51 -16.21
N ALA A 27 10.22 15.68 -16.39
CA ALA A 27 9.63 16.95 -15.95
C ALA A 27 8.24 17.20 -16.56
N LYS A 28 8.03 16.84 -17.83
CA LYS A 28 6.70 16.91 -18.46
C LYS A 28 5.70 15.99 -17.77
N GLY A 29 6.08 14.76 -17.41
CA GLY A 29 5.25 13.83 -16.65
C GLY A 29 4.76 14.43 -15.33
N ILE A 30 5.66 15.03 -14.55
CA ILE A 30 5.34 15.71 -13.28
C ILE A 30 4.34 16.85 -13.50
N LEU A 31 4.50 17.64 -14.57
CA LEU A 31 3.57 18.72 -14.92
C LEU A 31 2.18 18.19 -15.32
N LEU A 32 2.12 17.07 -16.04
CA LEU A 32 0.85 16.42 -16.41
C LEU A 32 0.12 15.89 -15.16
N MET A 33 0.85 15.23 -14.26
CA MET A 33 0.33 14.80 -12.96
C MET A 33 -0.17 15.99 -12.13
N SER A 34 0.62 17.06 -12.04
CA SER A 34 0.24 18.28 -11.31
C SER A 34 -1.03 18.90 -11.88
N SER A 35 -1.15 18.91 -13.21
CA SER A 35 -2.36 19.37 -13.88
C SER A 35 -3.58 18.49 -13.59
N PHE A 36 -3.40 17.16 -13.54
CA PHE A 36 -4.47 16.24 -13.14
C PHE A 36 -4.97 16.58 -11.73
N LEU A 37 -4.07 16.72 -10.74
CA LEU A 37 -4.44 17.05 -9.36
C LEU A 37 -5.22 18.35 -9.25
N LYS A 38 -4.74 19.40 -9.94
CA LYS A 38 -5.43 20.70 -9.98
C LYS A 38 -6.81 20.60 -10.64
N ALA A 39 -6.92 19.87 -11.74
CA ALA A 39 -8.19 19.69 -12.44
C ALA A 39 -9.17 18.80 -11.66
N HIS A 40 -8.67 17.85 -10.85
CA HIS A 40 -9.50 16.87 -10.17
C HIS A 40 -9.94 17.33 -8.76
N PHE A 41 -9.07 18.01 -8.03
CA PHE A 41 -9.31 18.43 -6.64
C PHE A 41 -9.32 19.95 -6.43
N GLY A 42 -8.80 20.73 -7.38
CA GLY A 42 -8.57 22.16 -7.24
C GLY A 42 -9.56 23.06 -8.00
N ARG A 43 -10.70 22.53 -8.48
CA ARG A 43 -11.68 23.34 -9.25
C ARG A 43 -12.47 24.31 -8.39
N GLU A 44 -12.78 23.91 -7.16
CA GLU A 44 -13.64 24.67 -6.25
C GLU A 44 -12.87 25.22 -5.04
N GLN A 45 -11.60 24.80 -4.86
CA GLN A 45 -10.75 25.19 -3.74
C GLN A 45 -9.27 25.22 -4.13
N MET A 46 -8.45 25.92 -3.34
CA MET A 46 -7.01 25.83 -3.47
C MET A 46 -6.50 24.48 -2.92
N LEU A 47 -5.40 23.99 -3.48
CA LEU A 47 -4.71 22.82 -2.93
C LEU A 47 -3.79 23.29 -1.80
N HIS A 48 -4.26 23.21 -0.56
CA HIS A 48 -3.54 23.64 0.66
C HIS A 48 -2.42 22.68 1.09
N PHE A 49 -1.69 22.13 0.12
CA PHE A 49 -0.54 21.26 0.36
C PHE A 49 0.63 21.59 -0.55
N SER A 50 1.83 21.31 -0.09
CA SER A 50 3.01 21.17 -0.91
C SER A 50 3.54 19.74 -0.79
N ALA A 51 4.25 19.29 -1.81
CA ALA A 51 4.79 17.93 -1.84
C ALA A 51 6.22 17.89 -2.36
N ALA A 52 6.94 16.83 -1.99
CA ALA A 52 8.22 16.47 -2.57
C ALA A 52 8.19 15.02 -3.05
N LEU A 53 8.69 14.78 -4.25
CA LEU A 53 8.86 13.45 -4.85
C LEU A 53 10.34 13.14 -4.99
N ALA A 54 10.72 11.90 -4.68
CA ALA A 54 12.10 11.41 -4.78
C ALA A 54 12.16 9.96 -5.27
N PHE A 55 13.09 9.67 -6.18
CA PHE A 55 13.56 8.34 -6.51
C PHE A 55 14.73 7.96 -5.60
N GLU A 56 14.38 7.34 -4.48
CA GLU A 56 15.36 6.89 -3.49
C GLU A 56 16.48 6.04 -4.10
N GLN A 57 17.71 6.32 -3.66
CA GLN A 57 18.93 5.65 -4.11
C GLN A 57 19.16 5.72 -5.64
N SER A 58 18.55 6.67 -6.34
CA SER A 58 18.86 6.96 -7.73
C SER A 58 19.99 7.99 -7.83
N TYR A 59 21.11 7.58 -8.43
CA TYR A 59 22.26 8.46 -8.71
C TYR A 59 22.49 8.67 -10.20
N GLY A 60 21.71 8.00 -11.05
CA GLY A 60 21.76 8.12 -12.50
C GLY A 60 20.73 9.10 -13.03
N GLN A 61 20.86 9.45 -14.31
CA GLN A 61 19.83 10.23 -14.99
C GLN A 61 18.54 9.42 -15.13
N ILE A 62 17.42 10.10 -14.89
CA ILE A 62 16.06 9.58 -15.09
C ILE A 62 15.42 10.43 -16.18
N ASP A 63 15.01 9.81 -17.28
CA ASP A 63 14.22 10.47 -18.31
C ASP A 63 13.13 9.55 -18.86
N GLY A 64 12.08 10.17 -19.39
CA GLY A 64 10.82 9.52 -19.76
C GLY A 64 9.71 9.76 -18.75
N ASP A 65 8.47 9.52 -19.18
CA ASP A 65 7.23 9.75 -18.43
C ASP A 65 6.63 8.45 -17.85
N SER A 66 7.36 7.34 -17.93
CA SER A 66 6.84 6.01 -17.58
C SER A 66 6.62 5.76 -16.07
N ALA A 67 6.91 6.76 -15.23
CA ALA A 67 6.71 6.72 -13.78
C ALA A 67 5.51 7.57 -13.32
N THR A 68 4.85 8.32 -14.21
CA THR A 68 3.80 9.29 -13.84
C THR A 68 2.63 8.67 -13.07
N VAL A 69 2.20 7.46 -13.44
CA VAL A 69 1.14 6.76 -12.69
C VAL A 69 1.61 6.37 -11.27
N ALA A 70 2.87 5.99 -11.13
CA ALA A 70 3.47 5.65 -9.84
C ALA A 70 3.60 6.90 -8.95
N GLU A 71 4.05 8.02 -9.53
CA GLU A 71 4.24 9.31 -8.85
C GLU A 71 2.92 9.81 -8.27
N LEU A 72 1.88 9.80 -9.11
CA LEU A 72 0.54 10.19 -8.69
C LEU A 72 0.00 9.26 -7.60
N SER A 73 0.22 7.95 -7.73
CA SER A 73 -0.24 6.98 -6.73
C SER A 73 0.41 7.23 -5.37
N ALA A 74 1.73 7.43 -5.35
CA ALA A 74 2.48 7.75 -4.13
C ALA A 74 1.99 9.07 -3.49
N LEU A 75 1.74 10.09 -4.32
CA LEU A 75 1.24 11.38 -3.84
C LEU A 75 -0.18 11.28 -3.28
N ILE A 76 -1.10 10.59 -3.96
CA ILE A 76 -2.45 10.33 -3.44
C ILE A 76 -2.40 9.53 -2.14
N SER A 77 -1.50 8.57 -2.02
CA SER A 77 -1.27 7.81 -0.77
C SER A 77 -0.81 8.74 0.36
N ALA A 78 0.16 9.61 0.09
CA ALA A 78 0.69 10.55 1.06
C ALA A 78 -0.35 11.59 1.51
N ILE A 79 -1.21 12.07 0.60
CA ILE A 79 -2.32 12.97 0.96
C ILE A 79 -3.37 12.21 1.78
N SER A 80 -3.89 11.09 1.28
CA SER A 80 -5.01 10.38 1.90
C SER A 80 -4.63 9.54 3.13
N GLN A 81 -3.34 9.40 3.42
CA GLN A 81 -2.79 8.50 4.44
C GLN A 81 -3.26 7.04 4.29
N LEU A 82 -3.57 6.64 3.05
CA LEU A 82 -3.94 5.27 2.70
C LEU A 82 -2.69 4.51 2.23
N PRO A 83 -2.38 3.34 2.83
CA PRO A 83 -1.17 2.60 2.48
C PRO A 83 -1.25 2.01 1.07
N ILE A 84 -0.13 2.00 0.37
CA ILE A 84 0.07 1.26 -0.87
C ILE A 84 0.61 -0.13 -0.57
N ASP A 85 0.00 -1.17 -1.14
CA ASP A 85 0.53 -2.54 -1.12
C ASP A 85 1.83 -2.64 -1.93
N GLN A 86 2.94 -2.82 -1.22
CA GLN A 86 4.29 -2.91 -1.78
C GLN A 86 4.56 -4.23 -2.52
N SER A 87 3.59 -5.16 -2.56
CA SER A 87 3.68 -6.36 -3.40
C SER A 87 3.60 -6.01 -4.89
N TRP A 88 3.08 -4.83 -5.23
CA TRP A 88 2.94 -4.35 -6.60
C TRP A 88 4.07 -3.42 -7.01
N ALA A 89 4.71 -3.72 -8.14
CA ALA A 89 5.35 -2.69 -8.93
C ALA A 89 4.35 -2.09 -9.92
N ILE A 90 4.61 -0.87 -10.36
CA ILE A 90 3.76 -0.16 -11.32
C ILE A 90 4.61 0.63 -12.30
N THR A 91 4.23 0.61 -13.57
CA THR A 91 4.78 1.49 -14.61
C THR A 91 3.65 1.97 -15.51
N GLY A 92 3.79 3.19 -16.03
CA GLY A 92 2.82 3.80 -16.93
C GLY A 92 3.04 5.30 -17.02
N SER A 93 2.92 5.82 -18.24
CA SER A 93 2.71 7.25 -18.45
C SER A 93 1.23 7.58 -18.29
N MET A 94 0.89 8.86 -18.22
CA MET A 94 -0.48 9.32 -18.04
C MET A 94 -0.68 10.70 -18.65
N ASN A 95 -1.84 10.95 -19.25
CA ASN A 95 -2.23 12.30 -19.66
C ASN A 95 -2.94 13.07 -18.53
N GLN A 96 -3.25 14.35 -18.76
CA GLN A 96 -3.91 15.21 -17.75
C GLN A 96 -5.33 14.78 -17.37
N LEU A 97 -5.94 13.84 -18.12
CA LEU A 97 -7.28 13.31 -17.86
C LEU A 97 -7.25 12.02 -17.03
N GLY A 98 -6.07 11.54 -16.63
CA GLY A 98 -5.93 10.31 -15.86
C GLY A 98 -5.89 9.03 -16.71
N GLN A 99 -5.82 9.15 -18.05
CA GLN A 99 -5.72 7.99 -18.95
C GLN A 99 -4.28 7.51 -19.02
N VAL A 100 -4.08 6.22 -18.79
CA VAL A 100 -2.77 5.58 -18.77
C VAL A 100 -2.27 5.35 -20.20
N GLN A 101 -1.00 5.65 -20.42
CA GLN A 101 -0.35 5.64 -21.73
C GLN A 101 0.76 4.58 -21.79
N PRO A 102 1.02 4.02 -22.99
CA PRO A 102 1.99 2.96 -23.16
C PRO A 102 3.40 3.45 -22.88
N ILE A 103 4.25 2.52 -22.45
CA ILE A 103 5.64 2.78 -22.10
C ILE A 103 6.60 1.89 -22.88
N GLY A 104 7.85 2.32 -22.98
CA GLY A 104 8.94 1.49 -23.50
C GLY A 104 9.45 0.49 -22.46
N GLY A 105 10.00 -0.63 -22.94
CA GLY A 105 10.71 -1.60 -22.09
C GLY A 105 9.82 -2.39 -21.13
N VAL A 106 8.53 -2.58 -21.44
CA VAL A 106 7.58 -3.24 -20.53
C VAL A 106 8.04 -4.64 -20.09
N ASN A 107 8.58 -5.45 -21.00
CA ASN A 107 9.06 -6.80 -20.68
C ASN A 107 10.21 -6.75 -19.65
N ALA A 108 11.23 -5.92 -19.89
CA ALA A 108 12.37 -5.76 -18.99
C ALA A 108 11.95 -5.24 -17.60
N LYS A 109 10.94 -4.36 -17.54
CA LYS A 109 10.40 -3.85 -16.27
C LYS A 109 9.66 -4.94 -15.48
N ILE A 110 8.84 -5.73 -16.15
CA ILE A 110 8.12 -6.84 -15.51
C ILE A 110 9.12 -7.88 -14.99
N GLU A 111 10.05 -8.30 -15.85
CA GLU A 111 11.06 -9.29 -15.53
C GLU A 111 12.01 -8.82 -14.43
N GLY A 112 12.43 -7.56 -14.44
CA GLY A 112 13.28 -6.99 -13.40
C GLY A 112 12.62 -7.01 -12.02
N PHE A 113 11.32 -6.68 -11.92
CA PHE A 113 10.60 -6.78 -10.66
C PHE A 113 10.38 -8.23 -10.23
N TYR A 114 10.06 -9.12 -11.18
CA TYR A 114 9.94 -10.55 -10.89
C TYR A 114 11.26 -11.13 -10.34
N ASP A 115 12.40 -10.79 -10.94
CA ASP A 115 13.72 -11.24 -10.49
C ASP A 115 14.02 -10.73 -9.09
N ALA A 116 13.73 -9.47 -8.79
CA ALA A 116 13.85 -8.92 -7.44
C ALA A 116 12.96 -9.66 -6.42
N CYS A 117 11.70 -9.96 -6.79
CA CYS A 117 10.79 -10.72 -5.93
C CYS A 117 11.27 -12.16 -5.70
N LYS A 118 11.81 -12.80 -6.75
CA LYS A 118 12.35 -14.16 -6.69
C LYS A 118 13.57 -14.24 -5.77
N LEU A 119 14.46 -13.25 -5.83
CA LEU A 119 15.62 -13.13 -4.93
C LEU A 119 15.22 -12.99 -3.46
N GLN A 120 14.12 -12.29 -3.18
CA GLN A 120 13.59 -12.10 -1.82
C GLN A 120 12.63 -13.23 -1.37
N GLY A 121 12.24 -14.12 -2.30
CA GLY A 121 11.24 -15.15 -2.09
C GLY A 121 9.83 -14.71 -2.53
N LEU A 122 9.25 -15.48 -3.46
CA LEU A 122 7.88 -15.27 -3.92
C LEU A 122 6.88 -15.63 -2.81
N THR A 123 5.93 -14.72 -2.56
CA THR A 123 4.85 -14.91 -1.58
C THR A 123 3.53 -15.31 -2.23
N GLY A 124 3.47 -15.25 -3.56
CA GLY A 124 2.25 -15.46 -4.34
C GLY A 124 1.35 -14.22 -4.47
N LYS A 125 1.77 -13.08 -3.91
CA LYS A 125 1.02 -11.81 -3.99
C LYS A 125 1.64 -10.79 -4.93
N GLN A 126 2.92 -10.97 -5.27
CA GLN A 126 3.64 -9.96 -6.03
C GLN A 126 3.19 -9.88 -7.48
N GLY A 127 3.28 -8.68 -8.06
CA GLY A 127 2.96 -8.51 -9.46
C GLY A 127 3.27 -7.12 -9.99
N VAL A 128 2.95 -6.90 -11.26
CA VAL A 128 3.20 -5.63 -11.95
C VAL A 128 1.92 -5.07 -12.56
N ILE A 129 1.65 -3.80 -12.29
CA ILE A 129 0.61 -3.01 -12.94
C ILE A 129 1.21 -2.31 -14.17
N ILE A 130 0.59 -2.49 -15.33
CA ILE A 130 1.07 -1.98 -16.63
C ILE A 130 -0.04 -1.29 -17.43
N PRO A 131 0.29 -0.45 -18.42
CA PRO A 131 -0.69 0.10 -19.35
C PRO A 131 -1.37 -1.02 -20.15
N HIS A 132 -2.69 -0.93 -20.33
CA HIS A 132 -3.45 -1.88 -21.14
C HIS A 132 -2.92 -1.98 -22.58
N GLN A 133 -2.53 -0.86 -23.18
CA GLN A 133 -1.95 -0.82 -24.53
C GLN A 133 -0.60 -1.56 -24.64
N ASN A 134 0.09 -1.84 -23.53
CA ASN A 134 1.30 -2.65 -23.56
C ASN A 134 1.03 -4.16 -23.62
N MET A 135 -0.21 -4.64 -23.47
CA MET A 135 -0.54 -6.07 -23.49
C MET A 135 -0.11 -6.75 -24.79
N GLU A 136 -0.33 -6.10 -25.94
CA GLU A 136 0.06 -6.62 -27.26
C GLU A 136 1.59 -6.74 -27.45
N HIS A 137 2.37 -6.10 -26.57
CA HIS A 137 3.83 -6.05 -26.62
C HIS A 137 4.50 -7.04 -25.64
N LEU A 138 3.71 -7.82 -24.89
CA LEU A 138 4.22 -8.76 -23.91
C LEU A 138 4.87 -9.97 -24.59
N MET A 139 6.17 -10.12 -24.36
CA MET A 139 7.04 -11.19 -24.82
C MET A 139 7.93 -11.62 -23.65
N LEU A 140 7.29 -12.08 -22.57
CA LEU A 140 7.94 -12.37 -21.30
C LEU A 140 8.72 -13.69 -21.37
N ARG A 141 9.80 -13.78 -20.59
CA ARG A 141 10.52 -15.04 -20.35
C ARG A 141 9.58 -16.14 -19.83
N HIS A 142 9.89 -17.38 -20.19
CA HIS A 142 9.08 -18.55 -19.84
C HIS A 142 8.88 -18.73 -18.33
N ASP A 143 9.91 -18.41 -17.53
CA ASP A 143 9.85 -18.54 -16.07
C ASP A 143 8.85 -17.58 -15.41
N VAL A 144 8.67 -16.38 -15.99
CA VAL A 144 7.63 -15.43 -15.56
C VAL A 144 6.25 -15.95 -15.93
N ILE A 145 6.09 -16.45 -17.17
CA ILE A 145 4.82 -17.02 -17.64
C ILE A 145 4.39 -18.19 -16.76
N GLU A 146 5.31 -19.09 -16.41
CA GLU A 146 5.04 -20.20 -15.51
C GLU A 146 4.62 -19.74 -14.11
N ALA A 147 5.29 -18.74 -13.55
CA ALA A 147 4.94 -18.20 -12.23
C ALA A 147 3.55 -17.57 -12.23
N VAL A 148 3.18 -16.87 -13.31
CA VAL A 148 1.83 -16.32 -13.51
C VAL A 148 0.80 -17.44 -13.62
N ALA A 149 1.07 -18.46 -14.44
CA ALA A 149 0.17 -19.61 -14.60
C ALA A 149 -0.05 -20.39 -13.29
N LYS A 150 0.96 -20.42 -12.40
CA LYS A 150 0.88 -21.04 -11.06
C LYS A 150 0.29 -20.11 -9.99
N GLY A 151 -0.11 -18.89 -10.34
CA GLY A 151 -0.63 -17.89 -9.40
C GLY A 151 0.41 -17.36 -8.40
N GLN A 152 1.70 -17.50 -8.71
CA GLN A 152 2.81 -17.07 -7.86
C GLN A 152 3.24 -15.62 -8.13
N PHE A 153 2.86 -15.08 -9.29
CA PHE A 153 3.12 -13.72 -9.72
C PHE A 153 1.94 -13.21 -10.56
N HIS A 154 1.69 -11.90 -10.57
CA HIS A 154 0.50 -11.34 -11.21
C HIS A 154 0.85 -10.19 -12.15
N ILE A 155 0.06 -10.01 -13.21
CA ILE A 155 0.20 -8.86 -14.13
C ILE A 155 -1.18 -8.26 -14.33
N HIS A 156 -1.33 -6.98 -13.99
CA HIS A 156 -2.58 -6.25 -14.14
C HIS A 156 -2.45 -5.14 -15.17
N ALA A 157 -3.31 -5.18 -16.18
CA ALA A 157 -3.42 -4.13 -17.18
C ALA A 157 -4.45 -3.08 -16.76
N ILE A 158 -4.10 -1.80 -16.89
CA ILE A 158 -4.97 -0.67 -16.54
C ILE A 158 -5.08 0.35 -17.68
N GLU A 159 -6.23 1.00 -17.75
CA GLU A 159 -6.55 2.09 -18.68
C GLU A 159 -6.53 3.46 -17.99
N THR A 160 -6.75 3.50 -16.67
CA THR A 160 -6.87 4.76 -15.91
C THR A 160 -6.11 4.69 -14.58
N ILE A 161 -5.72 5.86 -14.07
CA ILE A 161 -5.12 5.99 -12.73
C ILE A 161 -6.05 5.45 -11.64
N ASP A 162 -7.36 5.60 -11.79
CA ASP A 162 -8.36 5.10 -10.86
C ASP A 162 -8.17 3.61 -10.60
N GLN A 163 -8.03 2.81 -11.66
CA GLN A 163 -7.80 1.37 -11.55
C GLN A 163 -6.48 1.05 -10.84
N ALA A 164 -5.41 1.82 -11.08
CA ALA A 164 -4.15 1.68 -10.33
C ALA A 164 -4.37 1.91 -8.83
N LEU A 165 -5.03 3.01 -8.47
CA LEU A 165 -5.29 3.36 -7.07
C LEU A 165 -6.11 2.30 -6.36
N GLU A 166 -7.14 1.75 -7.03
CA GLU A 166 -7.97 0.70 -6.46
C GLU A 166 -7.19 -0.59 -6.17
N ILE A 167 -6.30 -0.98 -7.07
CA ILE A 167 -5.41 -2.14 -6.88
C ILE A 167 -4.43 -1.86 -5.74
N LEU A 168 -3.74 -0.72 -5.77
CA LEU A 168 -2.66 -0.38 -4.84
C LEU A 168 -3.16 -0.16 -3.40
N MET A 169 -4.37 0.37 -3.22
CA MET A 169 -4.92 0.73 -1.89
C MET A 169 -6.07 -0.19 -1.44
N ALA A 170 -6.46 -1.17 -2.26
CA ALA A 170 -7.54 -2.12 -2.01
C ALA A 170 -8.86 -1.45 -1.59
N ARG A 171 -9.21 -0.35 -2.24
CA ARG A 171 -10.40 0.48 -1.94
C ARG A 171 -10.94 1.11 -3.22
N PRO A 172 -12.26 1.37 -3.30
CA PRO A 172 -12.82 2.08 -4.45
C PRO A 172 -12.28 3.51 -4.52
N VAL A 173 -12.03 4.00 -5.74
CA VAL A 173 -11.54 5.38 -5.94
C VAL A 173 -12.58 6.40 -5.50
N GLY A 174 -13.84 6.12 -5.83
CA GLY A 174 -15.03 6.87 -5.50
C GLY A 174 -15.47 7.87 -6.55
N THR A 175 -16.78 8.10 -6.62
CA THR A 175 -17.41 8.92 -7.65
C THR A 175 -18.03 10.17 -7.04
N LEU A 176 -17.95 11.27 -7.78
CA LEU A 176 -18.56 12.53 -7.38
C LEU A 176 -20.09 12.46 -7.52
N ASN A 177 -20.81 12.82 -6.47
CA ASN A 177 -22.27 12.93 -6.53
C ASN A 177 -22.73 14.32 -7.00
N LYS A 178 -24.04 14.50 -7.19
CA LYS A 178 -24.65 15.78 -7.60
C LYS A 178 -24.41 16.95 -6.64
N LYS A 179 -23.92 16.69 -5.43
CA LYS A 179 -23.60 17.68 -4.40
C LYS A 179 -22.09 17.94 -4.29
N GLY A 180 -21.29 17.49 -5.26
CA GLY A 180 -19.85 17.73 -5.28
C GLY A 180 -19.05 16.91 -4.26
N ARG A 181 -19.62 15.84 -3.69
CA ARG A 181 -18.91 14.98 -2.72
C ARG A 181 -18.61 13.60 -3.28
N TYR A 182 -17.40 13.09 -3.04
CA TYR A 182 -17.04 11.72 -3.36
C TYR A 182 -17.81 10.70 -2.49
N SER A 183 -17.92 9.47 -2.98
CA SER A 183 -18.54 8.39 -2.22
C SER A 183 -17.80 8.11 -0.91
N LYS A 184 -18.54 7.92 0.17
CA LYS A 184 -17.97 7.77 1.51
C LYS A 184 -17.03 6.56 1.59
N GLY A 185 -15.88 6.74 2.22
CA GLY A 185 -14.89 5.67 2.43
C GLY A 185 -14.05 5.36 1.20
N SER A 186 -14.17 6.15 0.14
CA SER A 186 -13.34 6.03 -1.06
C SER A 186 -11.99 6.73 -0.91
N ILE A 187 -11.07 6.46 -1.84
CA ILE A 187 -9.75 7.08 -1.90
C ILE A 187 -9.88 8.60 -2.07
N TYR A 188 -10.67 9.06 -3.05
CA TYR A 188 -10.84 10.49 -3.32
C TYR A 188 -11.63 11.22 -2.22
N ALA A 189 -12.53 10.55 -1.51
CA ALA A 189 -13.12 11.13 -0.30
C ALA A 189 -12.05 11.38 0.77
N ALA A 190 -11.14 10.43 1.01
CA ALA A 190 -10.05 10.61 1.98
C ALA A 190 -9.06 11.71 1.57
N VAL A 191 -8.81 11.89 0.26
CA VAL A 191 -8.04 13.04 -0.25
C VAL A 191 -8.73 14.35 0.10
N MET A 192 -10.03 14.48 -0.23
CA MET A 192 -10.78 15.71 0.05
C MET A 192 -10.89 16.00 1.56
N ASP A 193 -11.15 14.99 2.39
CA ASP A 193 -11.19 15.13 3.85
C ASP A 193 -9.85 15.71 4.38
N GLN A 194 -8.71 15.28 3.84
CA GLN A 194 -7.41 15.81 4.24
C GLN A 194 -7.17 17.25 3.74
N LEU A 195 -7.59 17.58 2.52
CA LEU A 195 -7.47 18.94 1.99
C LEU A 195 -8.33 19.93 2.79
N GLU A 196 -9.57 19.56 3.11
CA GLU A 196 -10.47 20.34 3.97
C GLU A 196 -9.87 20.53 5.37
N TYR A 197 -9.23 19.50 5.93
CA TYR A 197 -8.51 19.57 7.20
C TYR A 197 -7.37 20.59 7.16
N TRP A 198 -6.52 20.57 6.13
CA TRP A 198 -5.43 21.55 6.00
C TRP A 198 -5.93 22.97 5.76
N GLN A 199 -7.02 23.14 5.01
CA GLN A 199 -7.68 24.43 4.84
C GLN A 199 -8.15 24.98 6.18
N ALA A 200 -8.85 24.17 6.98
CA ALA A 200 -9.35 24.60 8.30
C ALA A 200 -8.21 25.03 9.24
N LEU A 201 -7.06 24.36 9.20
CA LEU A 201 -5.87 24.76 9.97
C LEU A 201 -5.31 26.10 9.51
N GLU A 202 -5.27 26.36 8.20
CA GLU A 202 -4.81 27.65 7.65
C GLU A 202 -5.75 28.80 8.02
N ASP A 203 -7.06 28.54 8.05
CA ASP A 203 -8.09 29.49 8.49
C ASP A 203 -8.11 29.72 10.02
N GLY A 204 -7.23 29.05 10.78
CA GLY A 204 -7.05 29.25 12.21
C GLY A 204 -8.02 28.46 13.10
N ALA A 205 -8.61 27.36 12.60
CA ALA A 205 -9.46 26.50 13.41
C ALA A 205 -8.66 25.77 14.51
N GLU A 206 -9.08 25.89 15.77
CA GLU A 206 -8.61 25.02 16.85
C GLU A 206 -9.26 23.64 16.70
N LEU A 207 -8.59 22.74 15.98
CA LEU A 207 -9.07 21.37 15.80
C LEU A 207 -8.79 20.55 17.06
N GLU A 208 -9.84 20.04 17.72
CA GLU A 208 -9.70 19.06 18.79
C GLU A 208 -8.97 17.81 18.25
N GLU A 209 -7.84 17.42 18.86
CA GLU A 209 -7.16 16.16 18.53
C GLU A 209 -8.16 15.00 18.59
N ALA A 210 -8.25 14.22 17.50
CA ALA A 210 -9.06 13.01 17.46
C ALA A 210 -8.78 12.14 18.71
N PRO A 211 -9.80 11.64 19.42
CA PRO A 211 -9.61 11.00 20.71
C PRO A 211 -8.75 9.74 20.55
N LYS A 212 -7.53 9.78 21.09
CA LYS A 212 -6.63 8.62 21.21
C LYS A 212 -7.43 7.47 21.84
N LYS A 213 -7.72 6.42 21.05
CA LYS A 213 -8.42 5.21 21.51
C LYS A 213 -7.70 4.70 22.76
N LYS A 214 -8.32 4.89 23.93
CA LYS A 214 -7.82 4.34 25.21
C LYS A 214 -7.72 2.82 25.05
N LYS A 215 -6.48 2.28 25.06
CA LYS A 215 -6.24 0.84 25.21
C LYS A 215 -7.01 0.36 26.45
N LYS A 216 -8.01 -0.52 26.25
CA LYS A 216 -8.66 -1.25 27.35
C LYS A 216 -7.58 -2.02 28.10
N LYS A 217 -7.24 -1.59 29.32
CA LYS A 217 -6.49 -2.42 30.28
C LYS A 217 -7.37 -3.64 30.60
N LYS A 218 -7.00 -4.82 30.09
CA LYS A 218 -7.47 -6.10 30.62
C LYS A 218 -7.01 -6.16 32.07
N LYS A 219 -7.96 -5.98 33.00
CA LYS A 219 -7.70 -6.11 34.44
C LYS A 219 -7.82 -7.60 34.77
N ASP A 220 -6.69 -8.26 34.92
CA ASP A 220 -6.61 -9.58 35.53
C ASP A 220 -7.29 -9.53 36.90
N LYS A 221 -8.40 -10.27 37.03
CA LYS A 221 -9.10 -10.50 38.28
C LYS A 221 -9.16 -12.01 38.50
N LYS A 222 -8.01 -12.61 38.81
CA LYS A 222 -7.92 -13.98 39.33
C LYS A 222 -6.90 -14.04 40.46
N LYS A 223 -7.33 -13.61 41.65
CA LYS A 223 -6.79 -14.01 42.97
C LYS A 223 -7.78 -13.57 44.04
N ASN A 224 -8.65 -14.51 44.42
CA ASN A 224 -9.15 -14.74 45.80
C ASN A 224 -10.30 -15.74 45.75
N LYS A 225 -9.94 -17.03 45.80
CA LYS A 225 -10.72 -18.11 46.42
C LYS A 225 -10.00 -19.45 46.19
N VAL A 226 -8.97 -19.73 46.97
CA VAL A 226 -8.67 -21.10 47.46
C VAL A 226 -7.95 -20.93 48.79
N GLU A 227 -8.71 -20.83 49.87
CA GLU A 227 -8.28 -21.18 51.22
C GLU A 227 -9.55 -21.34 52.05
N ALA A 228 -9.98 -22.60 52.19
CA ALA A 228 -10.77 -23.16 53.29
C ALA A 228 -11.44 -24.46 52.82
N SER A 229 -10.68 -25.56 52.79
CA SER A 229 -11.13 -26.90 53.19
C SER A 229 -10.09 -27.95 52.80
N ALA A 230 -9.19 -28.27 53.73
CA ALA A 230 -8.65 -29.62 53.94
C ALA A 230 -7.64 -29.55 55.09
N ASN A 231 -8.15 -29.35 56.30
CA ASN A 231 -7.42 -29.71 57.50
C ASN A 231 -7.84 -31.14 57.84
N GLN A 232 -6.91 -32.11 57.71
CA GLN A 232 -6.72 -33.27 58.59
C GLN A 232 -5.92 -34.35 57.85
N ALA A 233 -4.66 -34.51 58.25
CA ALA A 233 -3.93 -35.76 58.12
C ALA A 233 -2.97 -35.88 59.30
N VAL A 234 -3.34 -36.66 60.32
CA VAL A 234 -2.44 -37.56 61.07
C VAL A 234 -3.28 -38.69 61.67
N THR A 235 -3.08 -39.93 61.22
CA THR A 235 -2.60 -41.06 62.06
C THR A 235 -2.78 -42.44 61.37
N THR A 236 -1.65 -43.15 61.28
CA THR A 236 -1.41 -44.59 61.52
C THR A 236 -1.83 -45.71 60.56
N ALA A 237 -0.83 -46.58 60.31
CA ALA A 237 -0.87 -48.04 60.09
C ALA A 237 -1.40 -48.54 58.72
N ALA A 238 -0.92 -49.60 58.06
CA ALA A 238 0.14 -50.60 58.26
C ALA A 238 0.14 -51.54 57.02
N VAL A 239 1.30 -52.16 56.72
CA VAL A 239 1.48 -53.55 56.18
C VAL A 239 1.09 -53.88 54.71
N GLU A 240 2.15 -54.01 53.89
CA GLU A 240 2.55 -55.14 52.99
C GLU A 240 1.69 -55.68 51.79
N PRO A 241 2.34 -56.38 50.82
CA PRO A 241 2.07 -56.28 49.38
C PRO A 241 1.58 -57.59 48.70
N LYS A 242 1.33 -57.55 47.38
CA LYS A 242 1.46 -58.65 46.37
C LYS A 242 1.08 -58.09 44.98
N ALA A 243 1.98 -57.99 43.99
CA ALA A 243 2.56 -59.03 43.12
C ALA A 243 1.55 -59.67 42.14
N ASN A 244 1.66 -59.34 40.84
CA ASN A 244 1.82 -60.27 39.70
C ASN A 244 1.94 -59.46 38.39
N GLU A 245 3.02 -59.64 37.59
CA GLU A 245 3.13 -60.53 36.41
C GLU A 245 2.08 -60.22 35.32
N GLN A 246 2.35 -60.12 34.02
CA GLN A 246 3.50 -60.32 33.14
C GLN A 246 3.03 -59.78 31.75
N ASP A 247 3.95 -59.20 30.98
CA ASP A 247 3.92 -59.03 29.50
C ASP A 247 3.93 -60.46 28.83
N PRO A 248 3.84 -60.73 27.49
CA PRO A 248 3.91 -59.79 26.36
C PRO A 248 3.18 -60.16 25.02
N LEU A 249 3.38 -59.26 24.03
CA LEU A 249 3.67 -59.50 22.60
C LEU A 249 2.57 -59.82 21.54
N ALA A 250 2.68 -59.11 20.40
CA ALA A 250 2.79 -59.61 19.01
C ALA A 250 1.72 -59.22 17.94
N GLU A 251 2.21 -58.47 16.94
CA GLU A 251 2.13 -58.66 15.47
C GLU A 251 0.84 -58.62 14.60
N LYS A 252 1.02 -58.00 13.40
CA LYS A 252 0.29 -58.10 12.10
C LYS A 252 -1.06 -57.35 12.03
N VAL A 253 -1.34 -56.49 11.05
CA VAL A 253 -1.16 -56.53 9.57
C VAL A 253 -0.84 -55.15 9.01
#